data_AF-A0A651DIK9-F1
#
_entry.id   AF-A0A651DIK9-F1
#
_cell.length_a   1.000
_cell.length_b   1.000
_cell.length_c   1.000
_cell.angle_alpha   90.00
_cell.angle_beta   90.00
_cell.angle_gamma   90.00
#
_symmetry.space_group_name_H-M   'P 1'
#
loop_
_entity.id
_entity.type
_entity.pdbx_description
1 polymer ?
#
loop_
_entity_poly.entity_id
_entity_poly.type
_entity_poly.pdbx_seq_one_letter_code
_entity_poly.pdbx_strand_id
1 'polypeptide(L)'
;MKGSFEVSLALREARTGARRIGVFMLAIALGVGALTGLHAFQADAAAGARSEARALLGGDVRIQAGNAFGPGLEAVIDSIASSGITVSRSISLGSMVSAVDGSQARLLQLVGVDALYPHGSDPVATPDDAWDRLGGGGVIAAD
;
A
#
# COMPACT_ATOMS: atom_id res chain seq x y z
N MET A 1 22.34 -48.81 -25.62
CA MET A 1 20.93 -48.36 -25.65
C MET A 1 20.08 -49.33 -24.80
N LYS A 2 20.03 -49.17 -23.46
CA LYS A 2 19.31 -50.10 -22.56
C LYS A 2 18.30 -49.43 -21.61
N GLY A 3 18.35 -48.10 -21.43
CA GLY A 3 17.43 -47.39 -20.51
C GLY A 3 15.98 -47.23 -20.99
N SER A 4 15.70 -47.42 -22.28
CA SER A 4 14.35 -47.22 -22.83
C SER A 4 13.33 -48.25 -22.31
N PHE A 5 13.75 -49.49 -22.05
CA PHE A 5 12.85 -50.55 -21.62
C PHE A 5 12.48 -50.41 -20.13
N GLU A 6 13.45 -50.05 -19.31
CA GLU A 6 13.24 -49.83 -17.87
C GLU A 6 12.30 -48.66 -17.61
N VAL A 7 12.46 -47.55 -18.34
CA VAL A 7 11.57 -46.38 -18.25
C VAL A 7 10.16 -46.71 -18.77
N SER A 8 10.06 -47.49 -19.86
CA SER A 8 8.77 -47.93 -20.42
C SER A 8 8.00 -48.83 -19.45
N LEU A 9 8.69 -49.75 -18.77
CA LEU A 9 8.07 -50.65 -17.81
C LEU A 9 7.61 -49.86 -16.58
N ALA A 10 8.48 -49.00 -16.04
CA ALA A 10 8.18 -48.15 -14.89
C ALA A 10 6.98 -47.22 -15.14
N LEU A 11 6.89 -46.59 -16.32
CA LEU A 11 5.74 -45.73 -16.69
C LEU A 11 4.43 -46.51 -16.80
N ARG A 12 4.49 -47.75 -17.29
CA ARG A 12 3.32 -48.61 -17.43
C ARG A 12 2.80 -49.08 -16.08
N GLU A 13 3.70 -49.44 -15.18
CA GLU A 13 3.38 -49.86 -13.80
C GLU A 13 2.88 -48.68 -12.96
N ALA A 14 3.50 -47.50 -13.12
CA ALA A 14 3.03 -46.25 -12.51
C ALA A 14 1.60 -45.88 -12.95
N ARG A 15 1.22 -46.14 -14.21
CA ARG A 15 -0.13 -45.87 -14.73
C ARG A 15 -1.22 -46.68 -14.02
N THR A 16 -0.91 -47.92 -13.62
CA THR A 16 -1.86 -48.82 -12.95
C THR A 16 -2.21 -48.33 -11.53
N GLY A 17 -1.29 -47.63 -10.85
CA GLY A 17 -1.51 -47.00 -9.54
C GLY A 17 -1.84 -45.49 -9.58
N ALA A 18 -1.71 -44.85 -10.75
CA ALA A 18 -1.80 -43.40 -10.93
C ALA A 18 -3.15 -42.80 -10.50
N ARG A 19 -4.26 -43.55 -10.58
CA ARG A 19 -5.58 -43.03 -10.20
C ARG A 19 -5.69 -42.72 -8.71
N ARG A 20 -5.04 -43.51 -7.84
CA ARG A 20 -5.09 -43.31 -6.39
C ARG A 20 -4.07 -42.26 -5.92
N ILE A 21 -2.90 -42.22 -6.55
CA ILE A 21 -1.84 -41.24 -6.28
C ILE A 21 -2.17 -39.86 -6.88
N GLY A 22 -2.89 -39.85 -8.01
CA GLY A 22 -3.24 -38.63 -8.75
C GLY A 22 -4.09 -37.66 -7.94
N VAL A 23 -4.97 -38.15 -7.05
CA VAL A 23 -5.77 -37.29 -6.16
C VAL A 23 -4.86 -36.54 -5.18
N PHE A 24 -3.88 -37.22 -4.58
CA PHE A 24 -2.92 -36.58 -3.68
C PHE A 24 -2.00 -35.61 -4.42
N MET A 25 -1.51 -35.99 -5.60
CA MET A 25 -0.69 -35.11 -6.44
C MET A 25 -1.45 -33.85 -6.86
N LEU A 26 -2.73 -33.98 -7.22
CA LEU A 26 -3.58 -32.84 -7.57
C LEU A 26 -3.77 -31.92 -6.36
N ALA A 27 -4.01 -32.46 -5.17
CA ALA A 27 -4.15 -31.67 -3.95
C ALA A 27 -2.86 -30.90 -3.62
N ILE A 28 -1.69 -31.53 -3.76
CA ILE A 28 -0.39 -30.89 -3.55
C ILE A 28 -0.16 -29.80 -4.61
N ALA A 29 -0.41 -30.11 -5.88
CA ALA A 29 -0.24 -29.16 -6.98
C ALA A 29 -1.16 -27.95 -6.83
N LEU A 30 -2.42 -28.15 -6.43
CA LEU A 30 -3.36 -27.07 -6.15
C LEU A 30 -2.92 -26.24 -4.94
N GLY A 31 -2.45 -26.87 -3.86
CA GLY A 31 -1.96 -26.15 -2.69
C GLY A 31 -0.75 -25.27 -2.98
N VAL A 32 0.26 -25.83 -3.64
CA VAL A 32 1.48 -25.09 -4.03
C VAL A 32 1.17 -24.03 -5.09
N GLY A 33 0.28 -24.34 -6.04
CA GLY A 33 -0.17 -23.41 -7.07
C GLY A 33 -0.90 -22.20 -6.48
N ALA A 34 -1.82 -22.44 -5.53
CA ALA A 34 -2.53 -21.37 -4.84
C ALA A 34 -1.57 -20.49 -4.00
N LEU A 35 -0.64 -21.10 -3.26
CA LEU A 35 0.35 -20.36 -2.47
C LEU A 35 1.26 -19.50 -3.35
N THR A 36 1.81 -20.08 -4.42
CA THR A 36 2.71 -19.36 -5.35
C THR A 36 1.98 -18.26 -6.08
N GLY A 37 0.74 -18.53 -6.54
CA GLY A 37 -0.11 -17.53 -7.18
C GLY A 37 -0.46 -16.36 -6.26
N LEU A 38 -0.75 -16.64 -4.98
CA LEU A 38 -0.98 -15.59 -3.99
C LEU A 38 0.28 -14.74 -3.76
N HIS A 39 1.45 -15.35 -3.68
CA HIS A 39 2.71 -14.61 -3.55
C HIS A 39 3.00 -13.72 -4.77
N ALA A 40 2.80 -14.24 -5.98
CA ALA A 40 2.93 -13.45 -7.20
C ALA A 40 1.94 -12.27 -7.21
N PHE A 41 0.68 -12.53 -6.87
CA PHE A 41 -0.33 -11.48 -6.75
C PHE A 41 0.03 -10.44 -5.69
N GLN A 42 0.50 -10.83 -4.51
CA GLN A 42 0.95 -9.89 -3.49
C GLN A 42 2.13 -9.05 -3.97
N ALA A 43 3.09 -9.66 -4.68
CA ALA A 43 4.24 -8.95 -5.23
C ALA A 43 3.80 -7.94 -6.31
N ASP A 44 2.91 -8.34 -7.21
CA ASP A 44 2.37 -7.49 -8.28
C ASP A 44 1.48 -6.39 -7.72
N ALA A 45 0.60 -6.72 -6.77
CA ALA A 45 -0.23 -5.74 -6.09
C ALA A 45 0.64 -4.73 -5.32
N ALA A 46 1.70 -5.18 -4.64
CA ALA A 46 2.63 -4.28 -3.96
C ALA A 46 3.50 -3.49 -4.95
N ALA A 47 3.80 -4.01 -6.13
CA ALA A 47 4.53 -3.29 -7.19
C ALA A 47 3.64 -2.25 -7.87
N GLY A 48 2.41 -2.61 -8.24
CA GLY A 48 1.40 -1.72 -8.81
C GLY A 48 1.00 -0.61 -7.83
N ALA A 49 0.76 -0.98 -6.57
CA ALA A 49 0.55 0.00 -5.51
C ALA A 49 1.77 0.92 -5.37
N ARG A 50 3.01 0.45 -5.49
CA ARG A 50 4.19 1.34 -5.47
C ARG A 50 4.31 2.24 -6.71
N SER A 51 3.96 1.74 -7.90
CA SER A 51 4.05 2.52 -9.14
C SER A 51 3.02 3.65 -9.18
N GLU A 52 1.80 3.40 -8.67
CA GLU A 52 0.77 4.43 -8.52
C GLU A 52 1.00 5.26 -7.25
N ALA A 53 1.52 4.65 -6.18
CA ALA A 53 1.85 5.37 -4.97
C ALA A 53 2.95 6.40 -5.21
N ARG A 54 3.85 6.27 -6.18
CA ARG A 54 4.82 7.35 -6.47
C ARG A 54 4.12 8.65 -6.91
N ALA A 55 3.02 8.52 -7.66
CA ALA A 55 2.17 9.66 -8.01
C ALA A 55 1.33 10.12 -6.81
N LEU A 56 0.83 9.20 -5.98
CA LEU A 56 0.03 9.53 -4.78
C LEU A 56 0.86 9.97 -3.56
N LEU A 57 2.17 9.69 -3.52
CA LEU A 57 3.07 9.92 -2.39
C LEU A 57 3.36 11.41 -2.23
N GLY A 58 3.28 12.18 -3.32
CA GLY A 58 3.64 13.60 -3.32
C GLY A 58 5.06 13.83 -2.83
N GLY A 59 6.02 12.97 -3.20
CA GLY A 59 7.42 13.08 -2.80
C GLY A 59 8.23 11.80 -3.06
N ASP A 60 9.56 11.90 -2.92
CA ASP A 60 10.48 10.77 -3.11
C ASP A 60 10.56 9.85 -1.88
N VAL A 61 10.37 10.41 -0.67
CA VAL A 61 10.47 9.68 0.61
C VAL A 61 9.35 10.15 1.54
N ARG A 62 8.61 9.21 2.14
CA ARG A 62 7.58 9.49 3.15
C ARG A 62 7.89 8.77 4.46
N ILE A 63 7.97 9.53 5.54
CA ILE A 63 8.18 9.02 6.90
C ILE A 63 6.88 9.21 7.68
N GLN A 64 6.37 8.13 8.28
CA GLN A 64 5.16 8.15 9.10
C GLN A 64 5.45 7.57 10.48
N ALA A 65 4.93 8.20 11.52
CA ALA A 65 4.93 7.67 12.87
C ALA A 65 3.54 7.85 13.50
N GLY A 66 3.12 6.88 14.31
CA GLY A 66 1.87 6.96 15.06
C GLY A 66 1.95 7.88 16.29
N ASN A 67 3.16 8.29 16.68
CA ASN A 67 3.43 9.24 17.76
C ASN A 67 4.35 10.35 17.26
N ALA A 68 4.47 11.45 18.02
CA ALA A 68 5.42 12.51 17.71
C ALA A 68 6.84 11.96 17.53
N PHE A 69 7.55 12.48 16.52
CA PHE A 69 8.94 12.09 16.29
C PHE A 69 9.80 12.47 17.49
N GLY A 70 10.73 11.59 17.85
CA GLY A 70 11.70 11.88 18.90
C GLY A 70 12.65 13.01 18.49
N PRO A 71 13.24 13.74 19.45
CA PRO A 71 14.07 14.92 19.17
C PRO A 71 15.28 14.63 18.28
N GLY A 72 15.83 13.41 18.35
CA GLY A 72 16.95 13.00 17.48
C GLY A 72 16.55 12.86 16.01
N LEU A 73 15.33 12.41 15.72
CA LEU A 73 14.85 12.30 14.34
C LEU A 73 14.43 13.67 13.79
N GLU A 74 13.81 14.51 14.62
CA GLU A 74 13.43 15.87 14.23
C GLU A 74 14.67 16.69 13.84
N ALA A 75 15.76 16.60 14.60
CA ALA A 75 17.02 17.27 14.28
C ALA A 75 17.63 16.82 12.94
N VAL A 76 17.46 15.55 12.58
CA VAL A 76 17.91 15.03 11.27
C VAL A 76 17.02 15.57 10.16
N ILE A 77 15.69 15.61 10.36
CA ILE A 77 14.75 16.19 9.40
C ILE A 77 15.04 17.67 9.17
N ASP A 78 15.31 18.44 10.23
CA ASP A 78 15.67 19.86 10.14
C ASP A 78 17.02 20.06 9.42
N SER A 79 17.99 19.19 9.67
CA SER A 79 19.26 19.19 8.93
C SER A 79 19.07 18.89 7.44
N ILE A 80 18.09 18.05 7.07
CA ILE A 80 17.76 17.75 5.67
C ILE A 80 17.02 18.93 5.04
N ALA A 81 16.07 19.54 5.74
CA ALA A 81 15.34 20.72 5.25
C ALA A 81 16.31 21.89 4.97
N SER A 82 17.27 22.13 5.88
CA SER A 82 18.30 23.15 5.70
C SER A 82 19.29 22.86 4.57
N SER A 83 19.39 21.61 4.10
CA SER A 83 20.22 21.24 2.93
C SER A 83 19.57 21.57 1.58
N GLY A 84 18.36 22.14 1.59
CA GLY A 84 17.63 22.55 0.38
C GLY A 84 16.68 21.47 -0.17
N ILE A 85 16.46 20.39 0.58
CA ILE A 85 15.46 19.37 0.25
C ILE A 85 14.10 19.85 0.78
N THR A 86 13.10 19.88 -0.10
CA THR A 86 11.74 20.29 0.27
C THR A 86 11.10 19.26 1.20
N VAL A 87 10.70 19.69 2.38
CA VAL A 87 10.00 18.87 3.38
C VAL A 87 8.60 19.43 3.59
N SER A 88 7.60 18.56 3.62
CA SER A 88 6.23 18.91 3.99
C SER A 88 5.74 17.97 5.08
N ARG A 89 5.00 18.52 6.04
CA ARG A 89 4.46 17.78 7.17
C ARG A 89 2.95 17.65 7.05
N SER A 90 2.45 16.45 7.32
CA SER A 90 1.02 16.19 7.47
C SER A 90 0.76 15.45 8.77
N ILE A 91 -0.27 15.86 9.51
CA ILE A 91 -0.70 15.17 10.73
C ILE A 91 -2.13 14.70 10.51
N SER A 92 -2.35 13.39 10.64
CA SER A 92 -3.69 12.80 10.54
C SER A 92 -4.20 12.32 11.89
N LEU A 93 -5.42 12.71 12.25
CA LEU A 93 -6.09 12.35 13.49
C LEU A 93 -7.54 11.93 13.19
N GLY A 94 -7.94 10.75 13.66
CA GLY A 94 -9.36 10.38 13.66
C GLY A 94 -10.12 11.15 14.73
N SER A 95 -11.16 11.88 14.35
CA SER A 95 -11.99 12.66 15.28
C SER A 95 -13.47 12.49 14.97
N MET A 96 -14.32 12.52 16.00
CA MET A 96 -15.75 12.70 15.78
C MET A 96 -16.01 14.16 15.42
N VAL A 97 -16.53 14.38 14.21
CA VAL A 97 -16.94 15.70 13.75
C VAL A 97 -18.46 15.74 13.79
N SER A 98 -19.00 16.80 14.39
CA SER A 98 -20.44 17.04 14.47
C SER A 98 -20.85 18.06 13.43
N ALA A 99 -22.03 17.87 12.83
CA ALA A 99 -22.65 18.89 12.00
C ALA A 99 -22.87 20.18 12.81
N VAL A 100 -22.86 21.35 12.14
CA VAL A 100 -23.06 22.66 12.79
C VAL A 100 -24.36 22.71 13.62
N ASP A 101 -25.37 21.95 13.19
CA ASP A 101 -26.66 21.83 13.88
C ASP A 101 -26.67 20.79 15.02
N GLY A 102 -25.54 20.13 15.32
CA GLY A 102 -25.38 19.19 16.42
C GLY A 102 -26.14 17.85 16.29
N SER A 103 -26.87 17.65 15.19
CA SER A 103 -27.81 16.53 15.02
C SER A 103 -27.16 15.21 14.59
N GLN A 104 -25.95 15.26 14.02
CA GLN A 104 -25.22 14.09 13.56
C GLN A 104 -23.72 14.24 13.86
N ALA A 105 -23.17 13.27 14.58
CA ALA A 105 -21.74 13.08 14.72
C ALA A 105 -21.29 11.90 13.85
N ARG A 106 -20.23 12.10 13.07
CA ARG A 106 -19.59 11.06 12.27
C ARG A 106 -18.11 10.99 12.60
N LEU A 107 -17.55 9.79 12.55
CA LEU A 107 -16.11 9.61 12.65
C LEU A 107 -15.51 10.04 11.30
N LEU A 108 -14.65 11.04 11.32
CA LEU A 108 -13.94 11.53 10.13
C LEU A 108 -12.45 11.61 10.43
N GLN A 109 -11.63 11.48 9.39
CA GLN A 109 -10.19 11.65 9.49
C GLN A 109 -9.83 13.12 9.21
N LEU A 110 -9.31 13.81 10.22
CA LEU A 110 -8.78 15.16 10.08
C LEU A 110 -7.32 15.08 9.66
N VAL A 111 -6.95 15.76 8.58
CA VAL A 111 -5.57 15.86 8.09
C VAL A 111 -5.16 17.33 8.12
N GLY A 112 -4.27 17.67 9.04
CA GLY A 112 -3.58 18.96 9.04
C GLY A 112 -2.43 18.90 8.04
N VAL A 113 -2.44 19.81 7.06
CA VAL A 113 -1.43 19.87 5.99
C VAL A 113 -0.69 21.21 6.02
N ASP A 114 0.61 21.15 5.73
CA ASP A 114 1.46 22.33 5.57
C ASP A 114 1.29 22.97 4.18
N ALA A 115 1.77 24.20 4.00
CA ALA A 115 1.65 25.02 2.79
C ALA A 115 2.17 24.37 1.51
N LEU A 116 3.15 23.49 1.69
CA LEU A 116 3.85 22.81 0.62
C LEU A 116 3.13 21.53 0.16
N TYR A 117 2.05 21.13 0.85
CA TYR A 117 1.23 19.99 0.48
C TYR A 117 0.09 20.40 -0.47
N PRO A 118 -0.26 19.59 -1.50
CA PRO A 118 0.41 18.37 -1.98
C PRO A 118 1.51 18.67 -3.01
N HIS A 119 2.58 17.87 -3.04
CA HIS A 119 3.62 18.03 -4.07
C HIS A 119 3.29 17.23 -5.33
N GLY A 120 3.43 17.87 -6.49
CA GLY A 120 3.52 17.16 -7.78
C GLY A 120 2.21 16.87 -8.50
N SER A 121 1.05 17.24 -7.94
CA SER A 121 -0.24 17.17 -8.63
C SER A 121 -1.18 18.27 -8.16
N ASP A 122 -1.91 18.88 -9.11
CA ASP A 122 -2.99 19.82 -8.79
C ASP A 122 -4.08 19.08 -8.03
N PRO A 123 -4.41 19.51 -6.81
CA PRO A 123 -5.33 18.75 -6.00
C PRO A 123 -6.77 19.06 -6.41
N VAL A 124 -7.50 18.00 -6.75
CA VAL A 124 -8.92 18.09 -7.08
C VAL A 124 -9.71 18.05 -5.78
N ALA A 125 -10.43 19.12 -5.48
CA ALA A 125 -11.38 19.15 -4.37
C ALA A 125 -12.79 19.36 -4.89
N THR A 126 -13.75 18.83 -4.14
CA THR A 126 -15.17 19.15 -4.32
C THR A 126 -15.66 19.70 -2.99
N PRO A 127 -16.11 20.96 -2.93
CA PRO A 127 -16.25 21.95 -4.01
C PRO A 127 -14.92 22.46 -4.60
N ASP A 128 -14.95 22.92 -5.86
CA ASP A 128 -13.74 23.32 -6.62
C ASP A 128 -12.92 24.45 -5.95
N ASP A 129 -13.55 25.28 -5.10
CA ASP A 129 -12.91 26.38 -4.39
C ASP A 129 -12.38 25.99 -2.98
N ALA A 130 -12.53 24.73 -2.59
CA ALA A 130 -12.13 24.27 -1.26
C ALA A 130 -10.62 24.39 -1.02
N TRP A 131 -9.80 24.21 -2.06
CA TRP A 131 -8.35 24.39 -1.97
C TRP A 131 -7.93 25.85 -1.80
N ASP A 132 -8.59 26.78 -2.49
CA ASP A 132 -8.30 28.21 -2.37
C ASP A 132 -8.62 28.74 -0.96
N ARG A 133 -9.63 28.18 -0.30
CA ARG A 133 -10.01 28.52 1.08
C ARG A 133 -8.99 28.06 2.13
N LEU A 134 -8.13 27.08 1.80
CA LEU A 134 -7.11 26.55 2.71
C LEU A 134 -5.84 27.43 2.73
N GLY A 135 -5.68 28.39 1.81
CA GLY A 135 -4.68 29.45 1.93
C GLY A 135 -3.23 29.01 2.12
N GLY A 136 -2.87 27.80 1.68
CA GLY A 136 -1.53 27.25 1.91
C GLY A 136 -1.31 26.73 3.34
N GLY A 137 -2.32 26.10 3.96
CA GLY A 137 -2.13 25.35 5.20
C GLY A 137 -3.43 25.29 6.00
N GLY A 138 -3.87 24.08 6.35
CA GLY A 138 -5.16 23.94 7.02
C GLY A 138 -5.52 22.51 7.38
N VAL A 139 -6.73 22.35 7.92
CA VAL A 139 -7.28 21.05 8.33
C VAL A 139 -8.29 20.61 7.28
N ILE A 140 -8.04 19.46 6.68
CA ILE A 140 -8.91 18.81 5.70
C ILE A 140 -9.65 17.68 6.42
N ALA A 141 -10.95 17.55 6.21
CA ALA A 141 -11.70 16.37 6.63
C ALA A 141 -11.79 15.40 5.45
N ALA A 142 -11.25 14.20 5.63
CA ALA A 142 -11.40 13.08 4.70
C ALA A 142 -12.37 12.05 5.30
N ASP A 143 -13.29 11.55 4.47
CA ASP A 143 -14.23 10.47 4.77
C ASP A 143 -13.65 9.12 4.31
#